data_AF-A0A2V6XKW6-F1
#
_entry.id   AF-A0A2V6XKW6-F1
#
_cell.length_a   1.000
_cell.length_b   1.000
_cell.length_c   1.000
_cell.angle_alpha   90.00
_cell.angle_beta   90.00
_cell.angle_gamma   90.00
#
_symmetry.space_group_name_H-M   'P 1'
#
loop_
_entity.id
_entity.type
_entity.pdbx_description
1 polymer ?
#
loop_
_entity_poly.entity_id
_entity_poly.type
_entity_poly.pdbx_seq_one_letter_code
_entity_poly.pdbx_strand_id
1 'polypeptide(L)'
;MARPPSRISQAKLLGDLKVAAKRGDRTALSLALDQMRTLAHSPRYWEKYLTLLTNPLARLVDLLVIKQGDRIAYQKGWKLSRSQPAKAKGAKRKRAKTLAPARRRRAASTLEQPSLFDL
;
A
#
# COMPACT_ATOMS: atom_id res chain seq x y z
N MET A 1 15.63 2.20 27.39
CA MET A 1 14.60 1.23 27.82
C MET A 1 13.61 1.02 26.70
N ALA A 2 13.71 -0.09 25.94
CA ALA A 2 12.76 -0.38 24.87
C ALA A 2 11.47 -0.94 25.49
N ARG A 3 10.36 -0.19 25.42
CA ARG A 3 9.04 -0.74 25.77
C ARG A 3 8.80 -1.97 24.88
N PRO A 4 8.41 -3.13 25.45
CA PRO A 4 7.96 -4.25 24.63
C PRO A 4 6.84 -3.74 23.72
N PRO A 5 6.80 -4.10 22.41
CA PRO A 5 5.71 -3.69 21.56
C PRO A 5 4.42 -4.19 22.20
N SER A 6 3.61 -3.25 22.68
CA SER A 6 2.32 -3.51 23.31
C SER A 6 1.59 -4.54 22.46
N ARG A 7 1.32 -5.72 23.03
CA ARG A 7 0.69 -6.83 22.31
C ARG A 7 -0.62 -6.31 21.71
N ILE A 8 -0.64 -6.15 20.39
CA ILE A 8 -1.85 -5.72 19.67
C ILE A 8 -2.90 -6.81 19.92
N SER A 9 -3.93 -6.47 20.70
CA SER A 9 -5.03 -7.37 21.02
C SER A 9 -6.07 -7.30 19.91
N GLN A 10 -6.23 -8.41 19.17
CA GLN A 10 -7.20 -8.51 18.10
C GLN A 10 -8.64 -8.26 18.59
N ALA A 11 -8.97 -8.76 19.79
CA ALA A 11 -10.28 -8.58 20.39
C ALA A 11 -10.58 -7.09 20.68
N LYS A 12 -9.58 -6.37 21.21
CA LYS A 12 -9.71 -4.92 21.46
C LYS A 12 -9.89 -4.15 20.15
N LEU A 13 -9.06 -4.45 19.15
CA LEU A 13 -9.14 -3.83 17.82
C LEU A 13 -10.52 -4.03 17.18
N LEU A 14 -11.07 -5.25 17.22
CA LEU A 14 -12.42 -5.53 16.73
C LEU A 14 -13.50 -4.82 17.55
N GLY A 15 -13.29 -4.67 18.86
CA GLY A 15 -14.16 -3.88 19.73
C GLY A 15 -14.21 -2.42 19.32
N ASP A 16 -13.04 -1.80 19.15
CA ASP A 16 -12.88 -0.41 18.74
C ASP A 16 -13.51 -0.16 17.36
N LEU A 17 -13.31 -1.09 16.40
CA LEU A 17 -13.96 -1.05 15.09
C LEU A 17 -15.48 -1.13 15.17
N LYS A 18 -16.04 -1.98 16.03
CA LYS A 18 -17.49 -2.10 16.23
C LYS A 18 -18.07 -0.84 16.87
N VAL A 19 -17.38 -0.27 17.86
CA VAL A 19 -17.81 0.98 18.50
C VAL A 19 -17.77 2.13 17.50
N ALA A 20 -16.70 2.23 16.72
CA ALA A 20 -16.59 3.20 15.63
C ALA A 20 -17.73 3.06 14.61
N ALA A 21 -18.04 1.84 14.18
CA ALA A 21 -19.10 1.59 13.21
C ALA A 21 -20.51 1.87 13.77
N LYS A 22 -20.77 1.54 15.03
CA LYS A 22 -22.10 1.72 15.66
C LYS A 22 -22.36 3.14 16.15
N ARG A 23 -21.35 3.78 16.74
CA ARG A 23 -21.47 5.08 17.43
C ARG A 23 -20.82 6.24 16.65
N GLY A 24 -20.06 5.95 15.60
CA GLY A 24 -19.30 6.97 14.88
C GLY A 24 -18.11 7.51 15.67
N ASP A 25 -17.60 6.78 16.67
CA ASP A 25 -16.46 7.23 17.48
C ASP A 25 -15.18 7.32 16.64
N ARG A 26 -14.79 8.55 16.33
CA ARG A 26 -13.61 8.87 15.50
C ARG A 26 -12.30 8.51 16.20
N THR A 27 -12.26 8.51 17.53
CA THR A 27 -11.05 8.21 18.30
C THR A 27 -10.76 6.72 18.28
N ALA A 28 -11.77 5.89 18.55
CA ALA A 28 -11.71 4.44 18.43
C ALA A 28 -11.34 4.02 16.99
N LEU A 29 -11.94 4.67 15.99
CA LEU A 29 -11.62 4.42 14.58
C LEU A 29 -10.15 4.72 14.27
N SER A 30 -9.65 5.87 14.71
CA SER A 30 -8.28 6.30 14.44
C SER A 30 -7.24 5.37 15.08
N LEU A 31 -7.51 4.93 16.32
CA LEU A 31 -6.65 4.00 17.04
C LEU A 31 -6.66 2.61 16.38
N ALA A 32 -7.82 2.10 15.99
CA ALA A 32 -7.93 0.85 15.26
C ALA A 32 -7.20 0.90 13.91
N LEU A 33 -7.32 2.01 13.19
CA LEU A 33 -6.63 2.22 11.91
C LEU A 33 -5.10 2.20 12.05
N ASP A 34 -4.56 2.86 13.07
CA ASP A 34 -3.11 2.88 13.31
C ASP A 34 -2.56 1.48 13.62
N GLN A 35 -3.29 0.71 14.43
CA GLN A 35 -2.96 -0.68 14.71
C GLN A 35 -3.07 -1.56 13.45
N MET A 36 -4.13 -1.40 12.65
CA MET A 36 -4.30 -2.14 11.41
C MET A 36 -3.19 -1.82 10.38
N ARG A 37 -2.78 -0.54 10.26
CA ARG A 37 -1.64 -0.15 9.41
C ARG A 37 -0.32 -0.76 9.89
N THR A 38 -0.11 -0.77 11.20
CA THR A 38 1.07 -1.41 11.82
C THR A 38 1.12 -2.90 11.50
N LEU A 39 -0.02 -3.59 11.56
CA LEU A 39 -0.11 -5.01 11.18
C LEU A 39 0.07 -5.22 9.67
N ALA A 40 -0.48 -4.35 8.83
CA ALA A 40 -0.42 -4.46 7.38
C ALA A 40 0.99 -4.22 6.80
N HIS A 41 1.80 -3.38 7.45
CA HIS A 41 3.12 -2.98 6.94
C HIS A 41 4.28 -3.75 7.59
N SER A 42 4.04 -4.47 8.68
CA SER A 42 5.07 -5.24 9.38
C SER A 42 5.09 -6.71 8.93
N PRO A 43 6.19 -7.20 8.34
CA PRO A 43 6.31 -8.62 7.94
C PRO A 43 6.12 -9.58 9.10
N ARG A 44 6.48 -9.17 10.33
CA ARG A 44 6.39 -10.00 11.54
C ARG A 44 4.96 -10.29 11.99
N TYR A 45 3.99 -9.47 11.57
CA TYR A 45 2.61 -9.56 12.03
C TYR A 45 1.61 -9.87 10.92
N TRP A 46 2.11 -10.28 9.75
CA TRP A 46 1.31 -10.53 8.55
C TRP A 46 0.25 -11.63 8.75
N GLU A 47 0.55 -12.71 9.46
CA GLU A 47 -0.41 -13.77 9.78
C GLU A 47 -1.58 -13.24 10.61
N LYS A 48 -1.29 -12.47 11.67
CA LYS A 48 -2.32 -11.85 12.51
C LYS A 48 -3.19 -10.89 11.71
N TYR A 49 -2.59 -10.20 10.73
CA TYR A 49 -3.31 -9.35 9.80
C TYR A 49 -4.26 -10.16 8.91
N LEU A 50 -3.79 -11.26 8.33
CA LEU A 50 -4.64 -12.13 7.50
C LEU A 50 -5.79 -12.73 8.31
N THR A 51 -5.54 -13.19 9.54
CA THR A 51 -6.60 -13.67 10.43
C THR A 51 -7.60 -12.54 10.74
N LEU A 52 -7.13 -11.31 10.97
CA LEU A 52 -8.00 -10.16 11.21
C LEU A 52 -8.91 -9.86 10.00
N LEU A 53 -8.39 -10.00 8.78
CA LEU A 53 -9.15 -9.77 7.54
C LEU A 53 -10.26 -10.79 7.27
N THR A 54 -10.32 -11.91 8.01
CA THR A 54 -11.49 -12.80 7.98
C THR A 54 -12.74 -12.10 8.51
N ASN A 55 -12.58 -11.07 9.35
CA ASN A 55 -13.69 -10.25 9.82
C ASN A 55 -14.10 -9.25 8.71
N PRO A 56 -15.38 -9.19 8.31
CA PRO A 56 -15.82 -8.35 7.21
C PRO A 56 -15.65 -6.85 7.49
N LEU A 57 -15.78 -6.43 8.76
CA LEU A 57 -15.61 -5.03 9.14
C LEU A 57 -14.15 -4.59 8.97
N ALA A 58 -13.21 -5.42 9.46
CA ALA A 58 -11.79 -5.17 9.25
C ALA A 58 -11.43 -5.18 7.75
N ARG A 59 -12.03 -6.08 6.97
CA ARG A 59 -11.83 -6.13 5.51
C ARG A 59 -12.32 -4.87 4.80
N LEU A 60 -13.47 -4.32 5.20
CA LEU A 60 -13.97 -3.05 4.66
C LEU A 60 -13.01 -1.89 4.98
N VAL A 61 -12.49 -1.83 6.20
CA VAL A 61 -11.55 -0.78 6.60
C VAL A 61 -10.21 -0.89 5.87
N ASP A 62 -9.68 -2.11 5.70
CA ASP A 62 -8.48 -2.35 4.88
C ASP A 62 -8.68 -1.90 3.43
N LEU A 63 -9.80 -2.29 2.81
CA LEU A 63 -10.09 -1.89 1.44
C LEU A 63 -10.24 -0.37 1.33
N LEU A 64 -11.09 0.25 2.14
CA LEU A 64 -11.48 1.66 1.97
C LEU A 64 -10.39 2.63 2.42
N VAL A 65 -9.71 2.35 3.53
CA VAL A 65 -8.81 3.33 4.16
C VAL A 65 -7.35 3.02 3.90
N ILE A 66 -6.96 1.75 3.98
CA ILE A 66 -5.55 1.36 3.82
C ILE A 66 -5.23 1.24 2.33
N LYS A 67 -6.02 0.52 1.56
CA LYS A 67 -5.76 0.30 0.13
C LYS A 67 -6.26 1.45 -0.74
N GLN A 68 -7.52 1.87 -0.61
CA GLN A 68 -8.07 2.95 -1.43
C GLN A 68 -7.69 4.34 -0.91
N GLY A 69 -7.75 4.58 0.40
CA GLY A 69 -7.39 5.88 0.99
C GLY A 69 -5.96 6.30 0.65
N ASP A 70 -5.00 5.38 0.71
CA ASP A 70 -3.63 5.66 0.29
C ASP A 70 -3.52 5.90 -1.21
N ARG A 71 -4.19 5.10 -2.05
CA ARG A 71 -4.22 5.30 -3.51
C ARG A 71 -4.78 6.67 -3.89
N ILE A 72 -5.90 7.08 -3.28
CA ILE A 72 -6.53 8.38 -3.52
C ILE A 72 -5.62 9.51 -3.02
N ALA A 73 -5.00 9.37 -1.86
CA ALA A 73 -4.07 10.38 -1.34
C ALA A 73 -2.88 10.59 -2.27
N TYR A 74 -2.35 9.52 -2.89
CA TYR A 74 -1.31 9.66 -3.93
C TYR A 74 -1.86 10.30 -5.21
N GLN A 75 -3.04 9.87 -5.69
CA GLN A 75 -3.66 10.44 -6.88
C GLN A 75 -3.98 11.93 -6.75
N LYS A 76 -4.36 12.37 -5.54
CA LYS A 76 -4.70 13.76 -5.23
C LYS A 76 -3.51 14.61 -4.79
N GLY A 77 -2.31 14.02 -4.72
CA GLY A 77 -1.10 14.73 -4.29
C GLY A 77 -1.07 15.07 -2.80
N TRP A 78 -1.96 14.50 -1.98
CA TRP A 78 -2.01 14.70 -0.53
C TRP A 78 -0.94 13.90 0.23
N LYS A 79 -0.30 12.92 -0.42
CA LYS A 79 0.91 12.25 0.05
C LYS A 79 1.98 12.31 -1.03
N LEU A 80 3.23 12.57 -0.66
CA LEU A 80 4.37 12.49 -1.59
C LEU A 80 4.40 11.10 -2.22
N SER A 81 4.49 11.06 -3.56
CA SER A 81 4.52 9.83 -4.36
C SER A 81 5.41 8.78 -3.69
N ARG A 82 4.80 7.67 -3.26
CA ARG A 82 5.56 6.53 -2.75
C ARG A 82 6.52 6.15 -3.86
N SER A 83 7.82 6.26 -3.60
CA SER A 83 8.83 5.67 -4.47
C SER A 83 8.45 4.21 -4.65
N GLN A 84 7.82 3.88 -5.78
CA GLN A 84 7.47 2.50 -6.07
C GLN A 84 8.79 1.72 -6.07
N PRO A 85 8.88 0.57 -5.37
CA PRO A 85 10.03 -0.29 -5.55
C PRO A 85 10.14 -0.57 -7.04
N ALA A 86 11.30 -0.22 -7.61
CA ALA A 86 11.56 -0.35 -9.03
C ALA A 86 11.05 -1.72 -9.48
N LYS A 87 10.07 -1.75 -10.39
CA LYS A 87 9.65 -2.98 -11.06
C LYS A 87 10.93 -3.70 -11.47
N ALA A 88 11.20 -4.86 -10.88
CA ALA A 88 12.34 -5.68 -11.21
C ALA A 88 12.22 -6.05 -12.70
N LYS A 89 12.84 -5.23 -13.55
CA LYS A 89 12.94 -5.46 -14.98
C LYS A 89 13.89 -6.63 -15.16
N GLY A 90 13.32 -7.81 -15.41
CA GLY A 90 13.88 -8.84 -16.29
C GLY A 90 15.13 -9.56 -15.80
N ALA A 91 14.95 -10.61 -15.01
CA ALA A 91 15.89 -11.73 -15.01
C ALA A 91 15.69 -12.56 -16.30
N LYS A 92 16.13 -12.05 -17.45
CA LYS A 92 16.37 -12.87 -18.64
C LYS A 92 17.87 -13.21 -18.68
N ARG A 93 18.17 -14.48 -18.42
CA ARG A 93 19.45 -15.14 -18.75
C ARG A 93 19.88 -14.73 -20.16
N LYS A 94 21.15 -14.34 -20.34
CA LYS A 94 22.07 -14.90 -21.35
C LYS A 94 23.51 -14.40 -21.18
N ARG A 95 24.40 -15.32 -21.52
CA ARG A 95 25.87 -15.34 -21.45
C ARG A 95 26.60 -14.12 -22.02
N ALA A 96 27.81 -13.94 -21.47
CA ALA A 96 28.96 -13.14 -21.90
C ALA A 96 29.16 -12.95 -23.41
N LYS A 97 29.55 -11.73 -23.81
CA LYS A 97 30.87 -11.41 -24.41
C LYS A 97 31.01 -9.90 -24.78
N THR A 98 32.10 -9.32 -24.29
CA THR A 98 32.99 -8.32 -24.93
C THR A 98 32.53 -6.87 -25.15
N LEU A 99 33.46 -5.97 -24.78
CA LEU A 99 33.47 -4.50 -24.86
C LEU A 99 33.40 -3.94 -26.29
N ALA A 100 32.67 -2.83 -26.47
CA ALA A 100 33.14 -1.59 -27.14
C ALA A 100 32.06 -0.48 -27.03
N PRO A 101 32.45 0.81 -26.84
CA PRO A 101 31.50 1.91 -26.62
C PRO A 101 31.25 2.69 -27.93
N ALA A 102 29.99 2.97 -28.28
CA ALA A 102 29.69 3.99 -29.28
C ALA A 102 28.26 4.54 -29.22
N ARG A 103 28.21 5.86 -29.02
CA ARG A 103 27.36 6.82 -29.74
C ARG A 103 25.92 7.02 -29.27
N ARG A 104 25.75 8.11 -28.51
CA ARG A 104 24.54 8.93 -28.42
C ARG A 104 23.82 9.01 -29.77
N ARG A 105 22.57 8.53 -29.82
CA ARG A 105 21.54 9.06 -30.70
C ARG A 105 20.34 9.45 -29.84
N ARG A 106 20.14 10.76 -29.75
CA ARG A 106 18.89 11.41 -29.35
C ARG A 106 17.83 10.95 -30.36
N ALA A 107 16.81 10.24 -29.89
CA ALA A 107 15.60 10.00 -30.67
C ALA A 107 14.43 10.31 -29.75
N ALA A 108 13.85 11.50 -29.95
CA ALA A 108 12.52 11.80 -29.48
C ALA A 108 11.56 10.86 -30.20
N SER A 109 10.83 10.06 -29.45
CA SER A 109 9.65 9.34 -29.95
C SER A 109 8.52 9.65 -28.97
N THR A 110 7.87 10.78 -29.23
CA THR A 110 6.48 11.05 -28.86
C THR A 110 5.63 9.87 -29.31
N LEU A 111 5.30 8.98 -28.38
CA LEU A 111 4.18 8.05 -28.54
C LEU A 111 2.93 8.87 -28.26
N GLU A 112 2.42 9.48 -29.34
CA GLU A 112 1.10 10.06 -29.47
C GLU A 112 0.05 9.14 -28.81
N GLN A 113 -0.64 9.63 -27.79
CA GLN A 113 -1.85 8.98 -27.28
C GLN A 113 -2.96 9.20 -28.31
N PRO A 114 -3.66 8.16 -28.80
CA PRO A 114 -4.88 8.38 -29.56
C PRO A 114 -5.94 8.97 -28.64
N SER A 115 -6.52 10.10 -29.04
CA SER A 115 -7.63 10.75 -28.34
C SER A 115 -8.92 9.94 -28.51
N LEU A 116 -9.75 9.89 -27.47
CA LEU A 116 -10.96 9.05 -27.39
C LEU A 116 -12.24 9.83 -27.77
N PHE A 117 -12.09 10.94 -28.50
CA PHE A 117 -13.23 11.75 -28.95
C PHE A 117 -13.03 12.16 -30.40
N ASP A 118 -13.18 11.22 -31.32
CA ASP A 118 -13.59 11.54 -32.69
C ASP A 118 -14.64 10.49 -33.10
N LEU A 119 -15.78 11.02 -33.55
CA LEU A 119 -17.00 10.32 -33.99
C LEU A 119 -16.96 10.14 -35.51
#